data_AF-A0AA51CBH6-F1
#
_entry.id   AF-A0AA51CBH6-F1
#
_cell.length_a   1.000
_cell.length_b   1.000
_cell.length_c   1.000
_cell.angle_alpha   90.00
_cell.angle_beta   90.00
_cell.angle_gamma   90.00
#
_symmetry.space_group_name_H-M   'P 1'
#
loop_
_entity.id
_entity.type
_entity.pdbx_description
1 polymer ?
#
loop_
_entity_poly.entity_id
_entity_poly.type
_entity_poly.pdbx_seq_one_letter_code
_entity_poly.pdbx_strand_id
1 'polypeptide(L)'
;MEVLYLGSLKLKFDLNKYNSFKNYVEFKEKIDYTFEVNNVALEKIPEKPTLDHDYVFYDFIFEYQSEKYYEFMKIMEGLGLKEQVVFRLDIKYTKKEMEQAPLLAMATHYNFYATNIKFPSEFGTKYEKIYTCPKCRTVGYKQISNLYWNTTQMKKKLFLEIPANFYNGSHAIIITERLANIFKEQGLTGYSLEPVIHVGKKDKEIKCFQMIINHTMPPLSEKMPYIIDEDDCLVCNKKGRLKFFPPYYDKASLDYFQDFNLSYEVNAGKHCQQSLVLVSQRVKQLFDTLKIKPVYKPIVVVDEK
;
A
#
# COMPACT_ATOMS: atom_id res chain seq x y z
N MET A 1 -16.15 10.24 1.03
CA MET A 1 -14.99 9.43 1.41
C MET A 1 -14.70 9.82 2.83
N GLU A 2 -14.61 8.84 3.73
CA GLU A 2 -14.30 9.10 5.13
C GLU A 2 -12.81 8.80 5.34
N VAL A 3 -12.06 9.77 5.89
CA VAL A 3 -10.63 9.61 6.22
C VAL A 3 -10.52 9.65 7.73
N LEU A 4 -9.92 8.60 8.30
CA LEU A 4 -9.80 8.38 9.73
C LEU A 4 -8.33 8.28 10.12
N TYR A 5 -7.99 8.87 11.25
CA TYR A 5 -6.78 8.57 12.01
C TYR A 5 -7.05 7.40 12.94
N LEU A 6 -6.43 6.24 12.66
CA LEU A 6 -6.35 5.14 13.61
C LEU A 6 -5.06 5.31 14.40
N GLY A 7 -5.19 5.76 15.64
CA GLY A 7 -4.06 6.04 16.50
C GLY A 7 -3.88 5.00 17.58
N SER A 8 -2.64 4.80 18.00
CA SER A 8 -2.30 4.01 19.16
C SER A 8 -1.28 4.72 20.03
N LEU A 9 -1.45 4.60 21.34
CA LEU A 9 -0.49 5.00 22.36
C LEU A 9 0.00 3.74 23.07
N LYS A 10 1.30 3.47 22.97
CA LYS A 10 1.94 2.38 23.70
C LYS A 10 2.61 2.92 24.95
N LEU A 11 2.04 2.61 26.11
CA LEU A 11 2.77 2.79 27.36
C LEU A 11 3.52 1.49 27.67
N LYS A 12 4.82 1.59 27.93
CA LYS A 12 5.63 0.48 28.42
C LYS A 12 6.45 0.94 29.61
N PHE A 13 6.59 0.06 30.61
CA PHE A 13 7.36 0.32 31.82
C PHE A 13 8.80 0.79 31.51
N ASP A 14 9.54 0.02 30.71
CA ASP A 14 10.95 0.32 30.39
C ASP A 14 11.14 1.58 29.51
N LEU A 15 10.19 1.88 28.61
CA LEU A 15 10.36 2.96 27.63
C LEU A 15 10.19 4.35 28.25
N ASN A 16 9.47 4.43 29.35
CA ASN A 16 9.04 5.68 29.96
C ASN A 16 9.83 6.05 31.21
N LYS A 17 10.92 5.32 31.49
CA LYS A 17 11.86 5.60 32.59
C LYS A 17 11.17 5.77 33.94
N TYR A 18 10.13 4.97 34.22
CA TYR A 18 9.46 5.02 35.52
C TYR A 18 10.39 4.52 36.62
N ASN A 19 10.41 5.21 37.76
CA ASN A 19 11.26 4.85 38.91
C ASN A 19 10.82 3.55 39.60
N SER A 20 9.57 3.12 39.41
CA SER A 20 9.04 1.87 39.96
C SER A 20 7.79 1.42 39.19
N PHE A 21 7.44 0.14 39.26
CA PHE A 21 6.22 -0.38 38.65
C PHE A 21 4.96 0.27 39.25
N LYS A 22 5.00 0.65 40.53
CA LYS A 22 3.93 1.43 41.18
C LYS A 22 3.73 2.78 40.50
N ASN A 23 4.81 3.52 40.22
CA ASN A 23 4.74 4.82 39.54
C ASN A 23 4.19 4.67 38.11
N TYR A 24 4.49 3.57 37.43
CA TYR A 24 3.92 3.26 36.11
C TYR A 24 2.41 3.05 36.17
N VAL A 25 1.95 2.25 37.14
CA VAL A 25 0.52 2.02 37.38
C VAL A 25 -0.20 3.33 37.71
N GLU A 26 0.36 4.15 38.60
CA GLU A 26 -0.21 5.47 38.95
C GLU A 26 -0.27 6.41 37.74
N PHE A 27 0.75 6.36 36.88
CA PHE A 27 0.75 7.14 35.64
C PHE A 27 -0.34 6.65 34.66
N LYS A 28 -0.51 5.33 34.50
CA LYS A 28 -1.61 4.76 33.71
C LYS A 28 -2.98 5.22 34.25
N GLU A 29 -3.18 5.18 35.56
CA GLU A 29 -4.43 5.64 36.18
C GLU A 29 -4.67 7.14 35.93
N LYS A 30 -3.62 7.97 35.94
CA LYS A 30 -3.71 9.38 35.52
C LYS A 30 -4.12 9.52 34.05
N ILE A 31 -3.60 8.68 33.15
CA ILE A 31 -3.98 8.68 31.73
C ILE A 31 -5.45 8.28 31.57
N ASP A 32 -5.90 7.21 32.23
CA ASP A 32 -7.29 6.77 32.21
C ASP A 32 -8.23 7.90 32.65
N TYR A 33 -7.93 8.53 33.79
CA TYR A 33 -8.71 9.67 34.30
C TYR A 33 -8.71 10.86 33.34
N THR A 34 -7.56 11.18 32.74
CA THR A 34 -7.46 12.27 31.75
C THR A 34 -8.33 11.97 30.53
N PHE A 35 -8.31 10.73 30.03
CA PHE A 35 -9.13 10.32 28.89
C PHE A 35 -10.62 10.34 29.20
N GLU A 36 -11.01 9.92 30.40
CA GLU A 36 -12.40 9.98 30.86
C GLU A 36 -12.88 11.44 30.95
N VAL A 37 -12.15 12.32 31.64
CA VAL A 37 -12.54 13.74 31.82
C VAL A 37 -12.61 14.49 30.49
N ASN A 38 -11.74 14.16 29.54
CA ASN A 38 -11.73 14.80 28.21
C ASN A 38 -12.60 14.08 27.18
N ASN A 39 -13.37 13.06 27.57
CA ASN A 39 -14.22 12.26 26.67
C ASN A 39 -13.48 11.74 25.43
N VAL A 40 -12.24 11.27 25.60
CA VAL A 40 -11.46 10.68 24.52
C VAL A 40 -12.11 9.37 24.09
N ALA A 41 -12.46 9.26 22.81
CA ALA A 41 -13.08 8.05 22.25
C ALA A 41 -12.04 6.94 22.09
N LEU A 42 -11.98 6.04 23.08
CA LEU A 42 -11.13 4.85 23.06
C LEU A 42 -11.91 3.65 22.51
N GLU A 43 -11.26 2.78 21.74
CA GLU A 43 -11.86 1.50 21.35
C GLU A 43 -12.07 0.59 22.57
N LYS A 44 -11.07 0.54 23.46
CA LYS A 44 -11.10 -0.21 24.71
C LYS A 44 -10.16 0.46 25.73
N ILE A 45 -10.58 0.51 26.99
CA ILE A 45 -9.67 0.84 28.09
C ILE A 45 -8.81 -0.40 28.37
N PRO A 46 -7.48 -0.31 28.26
CA PRO A 46 -6.60 -1.44 28.54
C PRO A 46 -6.64 -1.79 30.03
N GLU A 47 -6.54 -3.08 30.30
CA GLU A 47 -6.44 -3.61 31.66
C GLU A 47 -5.19 -3.07 32.38
N LYS A 48 -5.22 -3.15 33.71
CA LYS A 48 -4.10 -2.73 34.53
C LYS A 48 -2.89 -3.63 34.22
N PRO A 49 -1.71 -3.05 33.94
CA PRO A 49 -0.52 -3.84 33.63
C PRO A 49 -0.10 -4.67 34.85
N THR A 50 0.57 -5.80 34.59
CA THR A 50 1.21 -6.63 35.60
C THR A 50 2.73 -6.70 35.35
N LEU A 51 3.50 -7.27 36.26
CA LEU A 51 4.95 -7.44 36.04
C LEU A 51 5.25 -8.34 34.83
N ASP A 52 4.38 -9.31 34.54
CA ASP A 52 4.52 -10.20 33.39
C ASP A 52 4.05 -9.55 32.07
N HIS A 53 3.24 -8.49 32.18
CA HIS A 53 2.67 -7.74 31.05
C HIS A 53 2.81 -6.24 31.31
N ASP A 54 4.04 -5.75 31.11
CA ASP A 54 4.51 -4.42 31.49
C ASP A 54 4.17 -3.31 30.48
N TYR A 55 3.26 -3.58 29.53
CA TYR A 55 2.85 -2.65 28.50
C TYR A 55 1.33 -2.62 28.34
N VAL A 56 0.80 -1.46 27.95
CA VAL A 56 -0.60 -1.27 27.58
C VAL A 56 -0.70 -0.49 26.28
N PHE A 57 -1.77 -0.75 25.54
CA PHE A 57 -2.11 -0.05 24.31
C PHE A 57 -3.45 0.65 24.48
N TYR A 58 -3.49 1.93 24.15
CA TYR A 58 -4.73 2.67 23.95
C TYR A 58 -4.91 2.84 22.45
N ASP A 59 -6.02 2.34 21.92
CA ASP A 59 -6.39 2.52 20.53
C ASP A 59 -7.54 3.52 20.43
N PHE A 60 -7.45 4.44 19.47
CA PHE A 60 -8.41 5.53 19.27
C PHE A 60 -8.61 5.80 17.79
N ILE A 61 -9.81 6.29 17.47
CA ILE A 61 -10.22 6.64 16.11
C ILE A 61 -10.66 8.10 16.11
N PHE A 62 -10.04 8.90 15.25
CA PHE A 62 -10.47 10.28 15.00
C PHE A 62 -10.77 10.48 13.51
N GLU A 63 -11.72 11.36 13.20
CA GLU A 63 -11.82 11.89 11.85
C GLU A 63 -10.57 12.72 11.51
N TYR A 64 -10.10 12.62 10.27
CA TYR A 64 -8.91 13.31 9.78
C TYR A 64 -9.04 14.83 9.95
N GLN A 65 -8.07 15.44 10.63
CA GLN A 65 -8.04 16.87 10.96
C GLN A 65 -9.28 17.38 11.74
N SER A 66 -9.99 16.50 12.45
CA SER A 66 -11.07 16.92 13.33
C SER A 66 -10.57 17.73 14.53
N GLU A 67 -11.43 18.56 15.11
CA GLU A 67 -11.14 19.31 16.34
C GLU A 67 -10.72 18.38 17.48
N LYS A 68 -11.43 17.24 17.64
CA LYS A 68 -11.11 16.20 18.62
C LYS A 68 -9.70 15.64 18.48
N TYR A 69 -9.22 15.47 17.25
CA TYR A 69 -7.83 15.04 17.01
C TYR A 69 -6.85 16.07 17.56
N TYR A 70 -7.06 17.36 17.29
CA TYR A 70 -6.17 18.41 17.78
C TYR A 70 -6.23 18.60 19.30
N GLU A 71 -7.41 18.47 19.90
CA GLU A 71 -7.59 18.44 21.36
C GLU A 71 -6.82 17.27 21.98
N PHE A 72 -6.96 16.07 21.42
CA PHE A 72 -6.22 14.89 21.86
C PHE A 72 -4.70 15.11 21.78
N MET A 73 -4.20 15.68 20.68
CA MET A 73 -2.77 15.94 20.54
C MET A 73 -2.24 16.96 21.56
N LYS A 74 -3.04 17.97 21.94
CA LYS A 74 -2.69 18.90 23.02
C LYS A 74 -2.61 18.19 24.38
N ILE A 75 -3.54 17.27 24.65
CA ILE A 75 -3.53 16.44 25.86
C ILE A 75 -2.25 15.59 25.90
N MET A 76 -1.90 14.92 24.79
CA MET A 76 -0.67 14.12 24.67
C MET A 76 0.60 14.94 24.85
N GLU A 77 0.63 16.16 24.32
CA GLU A 77 1.75 17.09 24.50
C GLU A 77 1.88 17.52 25.97
N GLY A 78 0.78 17.89 26.63
CA GLY A 78 0.76 18.23 28.06
C GLY A 78 1.17 17.07 28.99
N LEU A 79 1.00 15.83 28.53
CA LEU A 79 1.43 14.61 29.24
C LEU A 79 2.85 14.17 28.86
N GLY A 80 3.50 14.81 27.89
CA GLY A 80 4.82 14.41 27.39
C GLY A 80 4.82 13.11 26.59
N LEU A 81 3.67 12.71 26.03
CA LEU A 81 3.46 11.43 25.32
C LEU A 81 3.31 11.59 23.80
N LYS A 82 3.38 12.81 23.26
CA LYS A 82 3.19 13.10 21.82
C LYS A 82 3.99 12.16 20.90
N GLU A 83 5.26 11.95 21.21
CA GLU A 83 6.17 11.11 20.40
C GLU A 83 5.90 9.60 20.53
N GLN A 84 5.06 9.19 21.48
CA GLN A 84 4.68 7.79 21.69
C GLN A 84 3.37 7.44 20.99
N VAL A 85 2.68 8.44 20.46
CA VAL A 85 1.47 8.24 19.68
C VAL A 85 1.86 7.96 18.23
N VAL A 86 1.35 6.86 17.71
CA VAL A 86 1.48 6.50 16.30
C VAL A 86 0.12 6.56 15.65
N PHE A 87 0.03 7.23 14.50
CA PHE A 87 -1.17 7.23 13.67
C PHE A 87 -0.93 6.50 12.36
N ARG A 88 -1.95 5.76 11.92
CA ARG A 88 -2.12 5.35 10.52
C ARG A 88 -3.41 5.95 9.98
N LEU A 89 -3.41 6.30 8.70
CA LEU A 89 -4.62 6.70 8.01
C LEU A 89 -5.40 5.48 7.54
N ASP A 90 -6.69 5.45 7.83
CA ASP A 90 -7.66 4.54 7.24
C ASP A 90 -8.64 5.34 6.39
N ILE A 91 -8.95 4.84 5.21
CA ILE A 91 -9.84 5.53 4.28
C ILE A 91 -10.94 4.58 3.90
N LYS A 92 -12.16 4.95 4.26
CA LYS A 92 -13.36 4.19 3.99
C LYS A 92 -14.10 4.81 2.81
N TYR A 93 -14.44 3.94 1.86
CA TYR A 93 -15.21 4.29 0.68
C TYR A 93 -16.59 3.67 0.79
N THR A 94 -17.60 4.47 0.48
CA THR A 94 -18.97 3.96 0.30
C THR A 94 -19.03 3.05 -0.92
N LYS A 95 -20.03 2.17 -0.97
CA LYS A 95 -20.29 1.33 -2.14
C LYS A 95 -20.46 2.17 -3.41
N LYS A 96 -21.16 3.30 -3.31
CA LYS A 96 -21.36 4.24 -4.41
C LYS A 96 -20.05 4.80 -4.95
N GLU A 97 -19.13 5.22 -4.08
CA GLU A 97 -17.82 5.73 -4.49
C GLU A 97 -16.98 4.66 -5.20
N MET A 98 -17.00 3.43 -4.70
CA MET A 98 -16.33 2.30 -5.36
C MET A 98 -16.94 1.96 -6.72
N GLU A 99 -18.25 2.09 -6.87
CA GLU A 99 -18.96 1.74 -8.10
C GLU A 99 -18.86 2.82 -9.19
N GLN A 100 -18.76 4.08 -8.79
CA GLN A 100 -18.73 5.23 -9.69
C GLN A 100 -17.31 5.70 -10.04
N ALA A 101 -16.29 5.19 -9.37
CA ALA A 101 -14.91 5.54 -9.65
C ALA A 101 -14.52 5.12 -11.09
N PRO A 102 -13.97 6.03 -11.92
CA PRO A 102 -13.56 5.70 -13.28
C PRO A 102 -12.32 4.79 -13.30
N LEU A 103 -11.42 5.00 -12.34
CA LEU A 103 -10.21 4.22 -12.11
C LEU A 103 -10.08 3.83 -10.64
N LEU A 104 -9.40 2.71 -10.42
CA LEU A 104 -9.10 2.18 -9.09
C LEU A 104 -7.62 1.84 -9.01
N ALA A 105 -6.95 2.31 -7.97
CA ALA A 105 -5.66 1.76 -7.58
C ALA A 105 -5.84 0.32 -7.10
N MET A 106 -5.17 -0.60 -7.78
CA MET A 106 -5.20 -2.03 -7.51
C MET A 106 -3.90 -2.46 -6.84
N ALA A 107 -4.00 -3.24 -5.76
CA ALA A 107 -2.87 -3.89 -5.14
C ALA A 107 -3.21 -5.35 -4.84
N THR A 108 -2.27 -6.27 -4.99
CA THR A 108 -2.52 -7.66 -4.59
C THR A 108 -2.27 -7.86 -3.11
N HIS A 109 -3.18 -8.58 -2.43
CA HIS A 109 -2.89 -9.13 -1.12
C HIS A 109 -1.97 -10.34 -1.32
N TYR A 110 -0.67 -10.12 -1.37
CA TYR A 110 0.25 -11.24 -1.28
C TYR A 110 1.18 -11.10 -0.10
N ASN A 111 1.17 -12.14 0.74
CA ASN A 111 2.13 -12.30 1.81
C ASN A 111 3.44 -12.75 1.15
N PHE A 112 4.22 -11.79 0.64
CA PHE A 112 5.54 -12.01 0.05
C PHE A 112 6.52 -12.69 1.02
N TYR A 113 6.18 -12.77 2.31
CA TYR A 113 6.94 -13.45 3.36
C TYR A 113 6.54 -14.93 3.55
N ALA A 114 5.72 -15.51 2.66
CA ALA A 114 5.59 -16.96 2.61
C ALA A 114 6.96 -17.55 2.24
N THR A 115 7.65 -18.12 3.23
CA THR A 115 9.06 -18.57 3.25
C THR A 115 9.46 -19.58 2.17
N ASN A 116 8.55 -19.97 1.28
CA ASN A 116 8.73 -21.03 0.28
C ASN A 116 8.58 -20.55 -1.18
N ILE A 117 8.44 -19.24 -1.43
CA ILE A 117 8.40 -18.71 -2.81
C ILE A 117 9.81 -18.33 -3.23
N LYS A 118 10.38 -19.11 -4.14
CA LYS A 118 11.62 -18.71 -4.83
C LYS A 118 11.32 -17.61 -5.83
N PHE A 119 12.17 -16.58 -5.83
CA PHE A 119 12.02 -15.41 -6.70
C PHE A 119 12.48 -15.72 -8.14
N PRO A 120 11.96 -15.00 -9.15
CA PRO A 120 12.42 -15.17 -10.53
C PRO A 120 13.93 -15.00 -10.72
N SER A 121 14.59 -14.16 -9.90
CA SER A 121 16.05 -14.00 -9.92
C SER A 121 16.80 -15.29 -9.55
N GLU A 122 16.23 -16.13 -8.69
CA GLU A 122 16.81 -17.43 -8.31
C GLU A 122 16.67 -18.49 -9.41
N PHE A 123 15.81 -18.23 -10.41
CA PHE A 123 15.57 -19.11 -11.55
C PHE A 123 16.25 -18.66 -12.83
N GLY A 124 17.12 -17.64 -12.76
CA GLY A 124 17.91 -17.16 -13.90
C GLY A 124 17.33 -15.93 -14.60
N THR A 125 16.24 -15.33 -14.09
CA THR A 125 15.80 -14.01 -14.57
C THR A 125 16.84 -12.96 -14.21
N LYS A 126 17.32 -12.21 -15.20
CA LYS A 126 18.33 -11.17 -15.03
C LYS A 126 17.67 -9.80 -14.92
N TYR A 127 18.17 -9.01 -13.97
CA TYR A 127 17.76 -7.63 -13.75
C TYR A 127 18.98 -6.71 -13.77
N GLU A 128 18.85 -5.57 -14.42
CA GLU A 128 19.82 -4.49 -14.41
C GLU A 128 19.45 -3.48 -13.31
N LYS A 129 20.45 -3.11 -12.50
CA LYS A 129 20.31 -2.11 -11.45
C LYS A 129 20.37 -0.71 -12.09
N ILE A 130 19.29 0.07 -11.95
CA ILE A 130 19.19 1.43 -12.48
C ILE A 130 19.28 2.41 -11.33
N TYR A 131 20.28 3.30 -11.35
CA TYR A 131 20.37 4.41 -10.41
C TYR A 131 19.54 5.58 -10.94
N THR A 132 18.42 5.88 -10.29
CA THR A 132 17.55 6.97 -10.72
C THR A 132 18.01 8.32 -10.19
N CYS A 133 18.55 8.36 -8.97
CA CYS A 133 19.02 9.61 -8.38
C CYS A 133 20.28 9.38 -7.52
N PRO A 134 21.39 10.07 -7.81
CA PRO A 134 22.62 9.93 -7.04
C PRO A 134 22.50 10.51 -5.62
N LYS A 135 21.62 11.50 -5.39
CA LYS A 135 21.44 12.15 -4.09
C LYS A 135 20.68 11.29 -3.08
N CYS A 136 19.48 10.84 -3.42
CA CYS A 136 18.71 9.95 -2.55
C CYS A 136 19.04 8.46 -2.76
N ARG A 137 20.05 8.17 -3.60
CA ARG A 137 20.58 6.83 -3.90
C ARG A 137 19.51 5.81 -4.27
N THR A 138 18.37 6.24 -4.78
CA THR A 138 17.31 5.28 -5.08
C THR A 138 17.68 4.45 -6.28
N VAL A 139 17.34 3.18 -6.17
CA VAL A 139 17.63 2.14 -7.14
C VAL A 139 16.32 1.55 -7.65
N GLY A 140 16.21 1.45 -8.96
CA GLY A 140 15.23 0.59 -9.64
C GLY A 140 15.91 -0.66 -10.20
N TYR A 141 15.10 -1.66 -10.54
CA TYR A 141 15.57 -2.88 -11.19
C TYR A 141 14.75 -3.10 -12.45
N LYS A 142 15.42 -3.16 -13.60
CA LYS A 142 14.80 -3.43 -14.90
C LYS A 142 15.09 -4.85 -15.32
N GLN A 143 14.06 -5.62 -15.65
CA GLN A 143 14.23 -6.95 -16.22
C GLN A 143 14.88 -6.84 -17.61
N ILE A 144 15.95 -7.60 -17.84
CA ILE A 144 16.74 -7.60 -19.10
C ILE A 144 16.82 -8.98 -19.77
N SER A 145 16.04 -9.95 -19.27
CA SER A 145 15.91 -11.28 -19.86
C SER A 145 14.45 -11.73 -19.84
N ASN A 146 14.17 -12.89 -20.42
CA ASN A 146 12.90 -13.58 -20.18
C ASN A 146 12.67 -13.81 -18.68
N LEU A 147 11.40 -13.86 -18.28
CA LEU A 147 11.00 -14.19 -16.93
C LEU A 147 10.99 -15.72 -16.74
N TYR A 148 11.91 -16.21 -15.93
CA TYR A 148 12.01 -17.61 -15.52
C TYR A 148 11.33 -17.80 -14.18
N TRP A 149 10.33 -18.69 -14.11
CA TRP A 149 9.61 -18.93 -12.87
C TRP A 149 8.92 -20.31 -12.86
N ASN A 150 8.80 -20.91 -11.68
CA ASN A 150 8.06 -22.17 -11.53
C ASN A 150 6.55 -21.92 -11.57
N THR A 151 5.96 -21.99 -12.78
CA THR A 151 4.53 -21.71 -13.01
C THR A 151 3.55 -22.65 -12.30
N THR A 152 3.99 -23.81 -11.78
CA THR A 152 3.14 -24.68 -10.93
C THR A 152 2.64 -23.97 -9.68
N GLN A 153 3.32 -22.91 -9.25
CA GLN A 153 2.93 -22.07 -8.12
C GLN A 153 1.63 -21.29 -8.37
N MET A 154 1.18 -21.14 -9.63
CA MET A 154 -0.14 -20.59 -9.93
C MET A 154 -1.25 -21.43 -9.30
N LYS A 155 -1.08 -22.76 -9.18
CA LYS A 155 -2.10 -23.69 -8.70
C LYS A 155 -3.43 -23.48 -9.46
N LYS A 156 -4.45 -22.93 -8.80
CA LYS A 156 -5.78 -22.60 -9.38
C LYS A 156 -5.98 -21.11 -9.65
N LYS A 157 -4.96 -20.27 -9.41
CA LYS A 157 -5.03 -18.81 -9.57
C LYS A 157 -4.96 -18.46 -11.05
N LEU A 158 -5.66 -17.40 -11.42
CA LEU A 158 -5.63 -16.83 -12.78
C LEU A 158 -4.66 -15.66 -12.90
N PHE A 159 -4.37 -15.01 -11.79
CA PHE A 159 -3.61 -13.78 -11.68
C PHE A 159 -2.75 -13.85 -10.42
N LEU A 160 -1.49 -13.40 -10.52
CA LEU A 160 -0.55 -13.37 -9.41
C LEU A 160 0.45 -12.24 -9.62
N GLU A 161 0.77 -11.49 -8.56
CA GLU A 161 1.91 -10.58 -8.55
C GLU A 161 3.04 -11.24 -7.76
N ILE A 162 4.24 -11.28 -8.33
CA ILE A 162 5.43 -11.84 -7.68
C ILE A 162 6.53 -10.77 -7.63
N PRO A 163 7.30 -10.68 -6.53
CA PRO A 163 8.42 -9.78 -6.48
C PRO A 163 9.58 -10.43 -7.25
N ALA A 164 10.36 -9.62 -7.94
CA ALA A 164 11.51 -10.04 -8.70
C ALA A 164 12.63 -10.63 -7.83
N ASN A 165 12.80 -10.09 -6.61
CA ASN A 165 13.75 -10.54 -5.60
C ASN A 165 13.30 -10.08 -4.18
N PHE A 166 13.93 -10.64 -3.13
CA PHE A 166 13.60 -10.36 -1.72
C PHE A 166 13.89 -8.92 -1.27
N TYR A 167 14.89 -8.26 -1.87
CA TYR A 167 15.50 -7.04 -1.32
C TYR A 167 15.14 -5.76 -2.07
N ASN A 168 14.64 -5.87 -3.31
CA ASN A 168 14.51 -4.76 -4.25
C ASN A 168 13.35 -4.94 -5.27
N GLY A 169 12.14 -4.59 -4.83
CA GLY A 169 11.27 -3.58 -5.44
C GLY A 169 10.74 -3.65 -6.88
N SER A 170 11.12 -4.60 -7.72
CA SER A 170 10.40 -4.83 -8.99
C SER A 170 9.43 -6.00 -8.84
N HIS A 171 8.27 -5.90 -9.48
CA HIS A 171 7.22 -6.92 -9.42
C HIS A 171 6.86 -7.34 -10.84
N ALA A 172 6.57 -8.62 -11.02
CA ALA A 172 6.03 -9.17 -12.25
C ALA A 172 4.59 -9.61 -12.00
N ILE A 173 3.68 -9.19 -12.89
CA ILE A 173 2.30 -9.66 -12.90
C ILE A 173 2.25 -10.87 -13.82
N ILE A 174 1.85 -12.02 -13.28
CA ILE A 174 1.69 -13.29 -13.98
C ILE A 174 0.22 -13.60 -14.15
N ILE A 175 -0.18 -13.91 -15.37
CA ILE A 175 -1.53 -14.39 -15.68
C ILE A 175 -1.48 -15.73 -16.39
N THR A 176 -2.51 -16.56 -16.20
CA THR A 176 -2.63 -17.82 -16.96
C THR A 176 -3.10 -17.55 -18.39
N GLU A 177 -2.86 -18.50 -19.30
CA GLU A 177 -3.39 -18.43 -20.67
C GLU A 177 -4.91 -18.22 -20.71
N ARG A 178 -5.65 -18.84 -19.78
CA ARG A 178 -7.09 -18.64 -19.64
C ARG A 178 -7.45 -17.18 -19.42
N LEU A 179 -6.76 -16.48 -18.52
CA LEU A 179 -7.04 -15.07 -18.26
C LEU A 179 -6.61 -14.17 -19.43
N ALA A 180 -5.48 -14.51 -20.07
CA ALA A 180 -5.02 -13.82 -21.26
C ALA A 180 -6.04 -13.88 -22.41
N ASN A 181 -6.63 -15.04 -22.66
CA ASN A 181 -7.67 -15.21 -23.67
C ASN A 181 -8.92 -14.39 -23.33
N ILE A 182 -9.36 -14.40 -22.08
CA ILE A 182 -10.49 -13.58 -21.62
C ILE A 182 -10.20 -12.09 -21.84
N PHE A 183 -9.01 -11.60 -21.53
CA PHE A 183 -8.66 -10.20 -21.75
C PHE A 183 -8.72 -9.82 -23.24
N LYS A 184 -8.23 -10.72 -24.10
CA LYS A 184 -8.28 -10.54 -25.56
C LYS A 184 -9.71 -10.54 -26.07
N GLU A 185 -10.54 -11.50 -25.66
CA GLU A 185 -11.95 -11.61 -26.03
C GLU A 185 -12.77 -10.39 -25.58
N GLN A 186 -12.47 -9.85 -24.40
CA GLN A 186 -13.11 -8.66 -23.84
C GLN A 186 -12.48 -7.34 -24.37
N GLY A 187 -11.50 -7.41 -25.26
CA GLY A 187 -10.81 -6.26 -25.82
C GLY A 187 -10.21 -5.32 -24.77
N LEU A 188 -9.68 -5.85 -23.66
CA LEU A 188 -9.02 -5.03 -22.63
C LEU A 188 -7.77 -4.36 -23.21
N THR A 189 -7.45 -3.16 -22.72
CA THR A 189 -6.36 -2.30 -23.22
C THR A 189 -5.30 -2.01 -22.14
N GLY A 190 -4.15 -1.46 -22.52
CA GLY A 190 -3.13 -0.98 -21.57
C GLY A 190 -2.12 -2.02 -21.11
N TYR A 191 -2.06 -3.18 -21.79
CA TYR A 191 -1.11 -4.23 -21.48
C TYR A 191 -0.53 -4.90 -22.74
N SER A 192 0.63 -5.53 -22.56
CA SER A 192 1.19 -6.53 -23.47
C SER A 192 1.52 -7.81 -22.68
N LEU A 193 1.72 -8.91 -23.41
CA LEU A 193 2.00 -10.22 -22.82
C LEU A 193 3.32 -10.78 -23.35
N GLU A 194 4.16 -11.23 -22.43
CA GLU A 194 5.38 -11.97 -22.73
C GLU A 194 5.30 -13.37 -22.12
N PRO A 195 5.83 -14.42 -22.78
CA PRO A 195 5.78 -15.77 -22.24
C PRO A 195 6.65 -15.90 -20.98
N VAL A 196 6.12 -16.56 -19.94
CA VAL A 196 6.92 -16.97 -18.78
C VAL A 196 7.57 -18.31 -19.08
N ILE A 197 8.87 -18.40 -18.87
CA ILE A 197 9.61 -19.65 -19.05
C ILE A 197 9.49 -20.50 -17.79
N HIS A 198 8.79 -21.64 -17.92
CA HIS A 198 8.60 -22.55 -16.80
C HIS A 198 9.92 -23.15 -16.30
N VAL A 199 10.12 -23.11 -14.99
CA VAL A 199 11.22 -23.83 -14.32
C VAL A 199 10.66 -24.91 -13.40
N GLY A 200 10.99 -26.17 -13.69
CA GLY A 200 10.48 -27.32 -12.96
C GLY A 200 10.24 -28.53 -13.87
N LYS A 201 9.35 -29.42 -13.43
CA LYS A 201 8.98 -30.59 -14.21
C LYS A 201 8.01 -30.18 -15.33
N LYS A 202 8.39 -30.43 -16.58
CA LYS A 202 7.67 -30.01 -17.79
C LYS A 202 6.23 -30.54 -17.88
N ASP A 203 5.97 -31.74 -17.38
CA ASP A 203 4.63 -32.35 -17.32
C ASP A 203 3.65 -31.59 -16.39
N LYS A 204 4.18 -30.71 -15.52
CA LYS A 204 3.38 -29.88 -14.61
C LYS A 204 3.30 -28.42 -15.04
N GLU A 205 3.83 -28.08 -16.21
CA GLU A 205 3.85 -26.72 -16.71
C GLU A 205 2.42 -26.16 -16.83
N ILE A 206 2.20 -24.98 -16.26
CA ILE A 206 1.01 -24.17 -16.51
C ILE A 206 1.46 -23.05 -17.43
N LYS A 207 0.84 -22.94 -18.61
CA LYS A 207 1.15 -21.88 -19.57
C LYS A 207 0.72 -20.52 -19.01
N CYS A 208 1.70 -19.65 -18.81
CA CYS A 208 1.54 -18.34 -18.18
C CYS A 208 2.22 -17.25 -19.00
N PHE A 209 1.75 -16.03 -18.79
CA PHE A 209 2.29 -14.82 -19.41
C PHE A 209 2.62 -13.80 -18.33
N GLN A 210 3.73 -13.09 -18.51
CA GLN A 210 4.01 -11.85 -17.83
C GLN A 210 3.15 -10.77 -18.47
N MET A 211 2.30 -10.12 -17.68
CA MET A 211 1.54 -8.96 -18.08
C MET A 211 2.39 -7.71 -17.85
N ILE A 212 2.70 -7.00 -18.92
CA ILE A 212 3.44 -5.74 -18.88
C ILE A 212 2.44 -4.63 -19.14
N ILE A 213 2.27 -3.74 -18.16
CA ILE A 213 1.42 -2.56 -18.32
C ILE A 213 2.20 -1.51 -19.12
N ASN A 214 1.65 -1.08 -20.25
CA ASN A 214 2.34 -0.23 -21.21
C ASN A 214 1.74 1.18 -21.33
N HIS A 215 0.68 1.47 -20.59
CA HIS A 215 0.10 2.79 -20.48
C HIS A 215 0.44 3.44 -19.13
N THR A 216 0.80 4.72 -19.15
CA THR A 216 1.09 5.52 -17.96
C THR A 216 0.15 6.71 -17.96
N MET A 217 -0.57 6.92 -16.86
CA MET A 217 -1.44 8.08 -16.68
C MET A 217 -0.64 9.39 -16.68
N PRO A 218 -1.28 10.54 -16.90
CA PRO A 218 -0.67 11.85 -16.60
C PRO A 218 -0.24 11.98 -15.13
N PRO A 219 0.49 13.04 -14.76
CA PRO A 219 0.77 13.34 -13.35
C PRO A 219 -0.50 13.51 -12.50
N LEU A 220 -0.37 13.28 -11.19
CA LEU A 220 -1.45 13.53 -10.24
C LEU A 220 -1.75 15.03 -10.14
N SER A 221 -3.00 15.33 -9.79
CA SER A 221 -3.49 16.69 -9.55
C SER A 221 -2.64 17.39 -8.50
N GLU A 222 -2.40 18.69 -8.69
CA GLU A 222 -1.73 19.53 -7.70
C GLU A 222 -2.52 19.66 -6.38
N LYS A 223 -3.83 19.36 -6.41
CA LYS A 223 -4.68 19.33 -5.21
C LYS A 223 -4.49 18.07 -4.37
N MET A 224 -3.68 17.11 -4.82
CA MET A 224 -3.35 15.93 -4.03
C MET A 224 -2.69 16.36 -2.71
N PRO A 225 -3.24 15.95 -1.55
CA PRO A 225 -2.60 16.24 -0.27
C PRO A 225 -1.18 15.67 -0.23
N TYR A 226 -0.25 16.47 0.28
CA TYR A 226 1.17 16.12 0.34
C TYR A 226 1.68 16.22 1.77
N ILE A 227 2.34 15.16 2.22
CA ILE A 227 3.10 15.13 3.48
C ILE A 227 4.57 15.03 3.07
N ILE A 228 5.34 16.07 3.37
CA ILE A 228 6.79 16.02 3.18
C ILE A 228 7.35 15.07 4.24
N ASP A 229 8.04 14.04 3.78
CA ASP A 229 8.76 13.10 4.63
C ASP A 229 10.27 13.33 4.49
N GLU A 230 11.05 12.89 5.48
CA GLU A 230 12.52 12.97 5.47
C GLU A 230 13.14 12.24 4.26
N ASP A 231 12.39 11.26 3.71
CA ASP A 231 12.76 10.48 2.54
C ASP A 231 12.54 11.22 1.20
N ASP A 232 11.95 12.42 1.21
CA ASP A 232 11.71 13.19 0.00
C ASP A 232 12.99 13.78 -0.58
N CYS A 233 13.17 13.64 -1.90
CA CYS A 233 14.35 14.12 -2.59
C CYS A 233 14.01 15.32 -3.46
N LEU A 234 14.40 16.50 -2.99
CA LEU A 234 14.25 17.76 -3.72
C LEU A 234 15.03 17.82 -5.05
N VAL A 235 15.99 16.91 -5.29
CA VAL A 235 16.80 16.90 -6.52
C VAL A 235 16.16 16.10 -7.65
N CYS A 236 15.60 14.92 -7.37
CA CYS A 236 14.87 14.15 -8.37
C CYS A 236 13.35 14.36 -8.28
N ASN A 237 12.93 15.37 -7.52
CA ASN A 237 11.53 15.73 -7.27
C ASN A 237 10.68 14.54 -6.78
N LYS A 238 11.31 13.56 -6.11
CA LYS A 238 10.60 12.49 -5.43
C LYS A 238 9.93 13.11 -4.22
N LYS A 239 8.63 13.31 -4.39
CA LYS A 239 7.72 13.74 -3.36
C LYS A 239 6.87 12.52 -3.04
N GLY A 240 6.83 12.11 -1.78
CA GLY A 240 6.08 10.97 -1.23
C GLY A 240 4.57 11.15 -1.28
N ARG A 241 4.05 11.66 -2.41
CA ARG A 241 2.65 11.99 -2.69
C ARG A 241 1.69 10.84 -2.35
N LEU A 242 2.16 9.59 -2.36
CA LEU A 242 1.30 8.40 -2.42
C LEU A 242 1.17 7.60 -1.12
N LYS A 243 1.87 7.92 -0.02
CA LYS A 243 1.96 6.97 1.12
C LYS A 243 0.61 6.68 1.79
N PHE A 244 -0.34 7.63 1.77
CA PHE A 244 -1.57 7.49 2.55
C PHE A 244 -2.87 7.83 1.82
N PHE A 245 -2.87 8.82 0.93
CA PHE A 245 -4.09 9.25 0.24
C PHE A 245 -4.35 8.45 -1.03
N PRO A 246 -5.63 8.29 -1.45
CA PRO A 246 -5.90 7.80 -2.80
C PRO A 246 -5.28 8.76 -3.83
N PRO A 247 -4.91 8.27 -5.02
CA PRO A 247 -4.44 9.14 -6.10
C PRO A 247 -5.50 10.18 -6.48
N TYR A 248 -5.11 11.46 -6.61
CA TYR A 248 -5.98 12.52 -7.12
C TYR A 248 -5.63 12.80 -8.58
N TYR A 249 -6.62 12.77 -9.47
CA TYR A 249 -6.46 13.12 -10.87
C TYR A 249 -7.41 14.24 -11.24
N ASP A 250 -6.94 15.22 -12.01
CA ASP A 250 -7.82 16.20 -12.63
C ASP A 250 -8.72 15.50 -13.64
N LYS A 251 -9.96 15.97 -13.75
CA LYS A 251 -10.96 15.36 -14.62
C LYS A 251 -10.51 15.25 -16.08
N ALA A 252 -9.81 16.26 -16.59
CA ALA A 252 -9.25 16.26 -17.95
C ALA A 252 -8.23 15.14 -18.19
N SER A 253 -7.52 14.69 -17.14
CA SER A 253 -6.57 13.58 -17.23
C SER A 253 -7.25 12.22 -17.46
N LEU A 254 -8.58 12.14 -17.31
CA LEU A 254 -9.34 10.90 -17.46
C LEU A 254 -9.84 10.65 -18.88
N ASP A 255 -9.61 11.57 -19.82
CA ASP A 255 -10.01 11.37 -21.22
C ASP A 255 -9.14 10.34 -21.96
N TYR A 256 -8.02 9.93 -21.36
CA TYR A 256 -6.97 9.15 -22.01
C TYR A 256 -6.61 7.82 -21.33
N PHE A 257 -7.38 7.35 -20.33
CA PHE A 257 -7.02 6.12 -19.63
C PHE A 257 -7.36 4.84 -20.42
N GLN A 258 -6.63 3.77 -20.13
CA GLN A 258 -6.85 2.42 -20.65
C GLN A 258 -7.36 1.49 -19.53
N ASP A 259 -7.63 0.22 -19.84
CA ASP A 259 -8.10 -0.72 -18.82
C ASP A 259 -7.05 -1.03 -17.76
N PHE A 260 -5.76 -1.07 -18.14
CA PHE A 260 -4.62 -1.18 -17.24
C PHE A 260 -3.68 0.02 -17.43
N ASN A 261 -3.26 0.63 -16.33
CA ASN A 261 -2.42 1.82 -16.34
C ASN A 261 -1.42 1.77 -15.19
N LEU A 262 -0.31 2.49 -15.34
CA LEU A 262 0.58 2.86 -14.25
C LEU A 262 0.34 4.32 -13.87
N SER A 263 0.44 4.65 -12.59
CA SER A 263 0.58 6.06 -12.21
C SER A 263 1.89 6.63 -12.74
N TYR A 264 1.87 7.90 -13.13
CA TYR A 264 3.09 8.65 -13.48
C TYR A 264 4.06 8.67 -12.30
N GLU A 265 3.53 8.94 -11.11
CA GLU A 265 4.26 8.94 -9.86
C GLU A 265 4.70 7.53 -9.50
N VAL A 266 5.96 7.45 -9.11
CA VAL A 266 6.57 6.23 -8.59
C VAL A 266 6.57 6.35 -7.07
N ASN A 267 5.89 5.43 -6.39
CA ASN A 267 6.03 5.32 -4.94
C ASN A 267 7.47 4.89 -4.63
N ALA A 268 8.21 5.76 -3.97
CA ALA A 268 9.60 5.53 -3.62
C ALA A 268 9.70 5.28 -2.12
N GLY A 269 9.82 4.01 -1.73
CA GLY A 269 10.35 3.64 -0.42
C GLY A 269 11.88 3.61 -0.46
N LYS A 270 12.53 3.49 0.70
CA LYS A 270 14.00 3.34 0.81
C LYS A 270 14.59 2.22 -0.07
N HIS A 271 13.78 1.22 -0.46
CA HIS A 271 14.23 0.01 -1.16
C HIS A 271 13.44 -0.36 -2.43
N CYS A 272 12.40 0.39 -2.81
CA CYS A 272 11.61 0.08 -4.00
C CYS A 272 11.03 1.32 -4.68
N GLN A 273 10.94 1.24 -5.99
CA GLN A 273 10.29 2.21 -6.86
C GLN A 273 9.21 1.48 -7.65
N GLN A 274 7.95 1.74 -7.32
CA GLN A 274 6.84 1.13 -8.03
C GLN A 274 5.75 2.17 -8.30
N SER A 275 5.38 2.30 -9.57
CA SER A 275 4.15 3.00 -9.94
C SER A 275 2.94 2.19 -9.45
N LEU A 276 1.90 2.88 -9.00
CA LEU A 276 0.64 2.23 -8.67
C LEU A 276 0.04 1.65 -9.94
N VAL A 277 -0.51 0.43 -9.84
CA VAL A 277 -1.34 -0.14 -10.89
C VAL A 277 -2.74 0.45 -10.75
N LEU A 278 -3.22 1.11 -11.80
CA LEU A 278 -4.56 1.69 -11.88
C LEU A 278 -5.36 0.92 -12.92
N VAL A 279 -6.55 0.47 -12.56
CA VAL A 279 -7.41 -0.31 -13.45
C VAL A 279 -8.76 0.34 -13.64
N SER A 280 -9.36 0.14 -14.81
CA SER A 280 -10.73 0.60 -15.09
C SER A 280 -11.76 -0.17 -14.27
N GLN A 281 -12.95 0.42 -14.14
CA GLN A 281 -14.09 -0.26 -13.52
C GLN A 281 -14.45 -1.57 -14.23
N ARG A 282 -14.20 -1.66 -15.55
CA ARG A 282 -14.42 -2.87 -16.36
C ARG A 282 -13.53 -4.02 -15.90
N VAL A 283 -12.26 -3.74 -15.59
CA VAL A 283 -11.33 -4.74 -15.04
C VAL A 283 -11.80 -5.22 -13.67
N LYS A 284 -12.19 -4.31 -12.77
CA LYS A 284 -12.69 -4.69 -11.44
C LYS A 284 -13.89 -5.63 -11.57
N GLN A 285 -14.89 -5.28 -12.39
CA GLN A 285 -16.09 -6.10 -12.59
C GLN A 285 -15.76 -7.49 -13.16
N LEU A 286 -14.83 -7.56 -14.11
CA LEU A 286 -14.32 -8.82 -14.63
C LEU A 286 -13.66 -9.66 -13.52
N PHE A 287 -12.80 -9.05 -12.70
CA PHE A 287 -12.09 -9.73 -11.63
C PHE A 287 -13.05 -10.25 -10.56
N ASP A 288 -14.08 -9.46 -10.20
CA ASP A 288 -15.13 -9.87 -9.27
C ASP A 288 -15.89 -11.11 -9.81
N THR A 289 -16.23 -11.10 -11.10
CA THR A 289 -16.89 -12.23 -11.78
C THR A 289 -16.03 -13.49 -11.77
N LEU A 290 -14.72 -13.33 -11.98
CA LEU A 290 -13.73 -14.41 -11.95
C LEU A 290 -13.26 -14.77 -10.53
N LYS A 291 -13.78 -14.09 -9.49
CA LYS A 291 -13.40 -14.25 -8.08
C LYS A 291 -11.90 -14.01 -7.83
N ILE A 292 -11.28 -13.12 -8.61
CA ILE A 292 -9.94 -12.59 -8.39
C ILE A 292 -10.09 -11.40 -7.44
N LYS A 293 -9.48 -11.48 -6.24
CA LYS A 293 -9.74 -10.53 -5.14
C LYS A 293 -8.50 -9.70 -4.76
N PRO A 294 -8.04 -8.77 -5.61
CA PRO A 294 -7.08 -7.77 -5.18
C PRO A 294 -7.77 -6.71 -4.30
N VAL A 295 -6.98 -5.84 -3.67
CA VAL A 295 -7.45 -4.63 -3.02
C VAL A 295 -7.67 -3.57 -4.07
N TYR A 296 -8.77 -2.83 -3.93
CA TYR A 296 -9.03 -1.64 -4.73
C TYR A 296 -9.18 -0.42 -3.84
N LYS A 297 -8.63 0.71 -4.28
CA LYS A 297 -8.91 2.04 -3.74
C LYS A 297 -9.31 2.95 -4.91
N PRO A 298 -10.47 3.63 -4.87
CA PRO A 298 -10.88 4.52 -5.94
C PRO A 298 -9.94 5.72 -5.98
N ILE A 299 -9.71 6.24 -7.17
CA ILE A 299 -9.05 7.55 -7.31
C ILE A 299 -10.03 8.66 -6.88
N VAL A 300 -9.50 9.81 -6.52
CA VAL A 300 -10.28 11.03 -6.34
C VAL A 300 -10.23 11.84 -7.63
N VAL A 301 -11.38 12.17 -8.18
CA VAL A 301 -11.49 13.04 -9.35
C VAL A 301 -11.62 14.47 -8.86
N VAL A 302 -10.71 15.31 -9.32
CA VAL A 302 -10.70 16.74 -9.02
C VAL A 302 -11.37 17.48 -10.17
N ASP A 303 -12.49 18.12 -9.88
CA ASP A 303 -13.09 19.07 -10.82
C ASP A 303 -12.27 20.36 -10.85
N GLU A 304 -12.10 20.92 -12.04
CA GLU A 304 -11.62 22.29 -12.23
C GLU A 304 -12.69 23.23 -11.65
N LYS A 305 -12.29 24.04 -10.67
CA LYS A 305 -13.09 25.15 -10.15
C LYS A 305 -12.43 26.44 -10.58
#